data_AF-H0UR88-F1
#
_entry.id   AF-H0UR88-F1
#
_cell.length_a   1.000
_cell.length_b   1.000
_cell.length_c   1.000
_cell.angle_alpha   90.00
_cell.angle_beta   90.00
_cell.angle_gamma   90.00
#
_symmetry.space_group_name_H-M   'P 1'
#
loop_
_entity.id
_entity.type
_entity.pdbx_description
1 polymer ?
#
loop_
_entity_poly.entity_id
_entity_poly.type
_entity_poly.pdbx_seq_one_letter_code
_entity_poly.pdbx_strand_id
1 'polypeptide(L)'
;MGQWKNTSLFNKFMYSCNGLRVAFIMERAVAYETAASLAVLGIGIFMRRPPSAVIPSFLLSLLPLSLELVNSAVEIMIDCHIGQTYREDIKRTKDMLSASVFVSLIACYGGAIWLLFFSK
;
A
#
# COMPACT_ATOMS: atom_id res chain seq x y z
N MET A 1 -15.65 -26.50 15.63
CA MET A 1 -14.30 -25.90 15.48
C MET A 1 -13.91 -26.05 14.02
N GLY A 2 -13.89 -24.93 13.29
CA GLY A 2 -13.96 -24.87 11.82
C GLY A 2 -12.72 -25.42 11.12
N GLN A 3 -12.94 -26.11 10.02
CA GLN A 3 -11.95 -26.76 9.18
C GLN A 3 -10.88 -25.74 8.72
N TRP A 4 -9.67 -25.87 9.26
CA TRP A 4 -8.48 -25.15 8.81
C TRP A 4 -8.10 -25.67 7.43
N LYS A 5 -8.72 -25.05 6.43
CA LYS A 5 -8.80 -25.50 5.05
C LYS A 5 -7.40 -25.63 4.46
N ASN A 6 -7.06 -26.83 4.00
CA ASN A 6 -5.91 -27.08 3.13
C ASN A 6 -6.23 -26.49 1.74
N THR A 7 -6.20 -25.16 1.63
CA THR A 7 -6.48 -24.44 0.38
C THR A 7 -5.24 -24.48 -0.50
N SER A 8 -5.44 -24.89 -1.77
CA SER A 8 -4.39 -24.84 -2.79
C SER A 8 -3.76 -23.45 -2.87
N LEU A 9 -2.48 -23.38 -3.29
CA LEU A 9 -1.78 -22.11 -3.53
C LEU A 9 -2.60 -21.17 -4.43
N PHE A 10 -3.31 -21.74 -5.40
CA PHE A 10 -4.23 -21.02 -6.27
C PHE A 10 -5.34 -20.31 -5.50
N ASN A 11 -5.97 -20.97 -4.52
CA ASN A 11 -7.02 -20.35 -3.72
C ASN A 11 -6.48 -19.21 -2.84
N LYS A 12 -5.26 -19.35 -2.31
CA LYS A 12 -4.60 -18.27 -1.55
C LYS A 12 -4.33 -17.05 -2.44
N PHE A 13 -3.82 -17.27 -3.65
CA PHE A 13 -3.63 -16.22 -4.64
C PHE A 13 -4.94 -15.50 -5.00
N MET A 14 -6.01 -16.26 -5.23
CA MET A 14 -7.34 -15.69 -5.51
C MET A 14 -7.86 -14.83 -4.36
N TYR A 15 -7.63 -15.22 -3.10
CA TYR A 15 -7.97 -14.39 -1.94
C TYR A 15 -7.15 -13.10 -1.89
N SER A 16 -5.85 -13.14 -2.18
CA SER A 16 -5.01 -11.94 -2.26
C SER A 16 -5.48 -10.99 -3.37
N CYS A 17 -5.77 -11.50 -4.56
CA CYS A 17 -6.32 -10.70 -5.66
C CYS A 17 -7.68 -10.08 -5.32
N ASN A 18 -8.54 -10.83 -4.63
CA ASN A 18 -9.82 -10.30 -4.17
C ASN A 18 -9.62 -9.19 -3.14
N GLY A 19 -8.68 -9.35 -2.20
CA GLY A 19 -8.33 -8.31 -1.23
C GLY A 19 -7.87 -7.02 -1.89
N LEU A 20 -6.96 -7.12 -2.87
CA LEU A 20 -6.50 -5.97 -3.66
C LEU A 20 -7.66 -5.29 -4.41
N ARG A 21 -8.53 -6.08 -5.04
CA ARG A 21 -9.69 -5.55 -5.77
C ARG A 21 -10.65 -4.80 -4.85
N VAL A 22 -10.96 -5.36 -3.69
CA VAL A 22 -11.85 -4.73 -2.71
C VAL A 22 -11.25 -3.41 -2.23
N ALA A 23 -9.99 -3.43 -1.81
CA ALA A 23 -9.32 -2.23 -1.33
C ALA A 23 -9.24 -1.13 -2.40
N PHE A 24 -8.95 -1.48 -3.65
CA PHE A 24 -8.92 -0.52 -4.76
C PHE A 24 -10.28 0.14 -5.04
N ILE A 25 -11.39 -0.56 -4.80
CA ILE A 25 -12.75 -0.03 -5.01
C ILE A 25 -13.21 0.80 -3.82
N MET A 26 -12.90 0.37 -2.60
CA MET A 26 -13.39 1.02 -1.38
C MET A 26 -12.55 2.25 -1.01
N GLU A 27 -11.24 2.19 -1.21
CA GLU A 27 -10.29 3.20 -0.73
C GLU A 27 -9.67 4.00 -1.87
N ARG A 28 -10.00 5.29 -1.94
CA ARG A 28 -9.43 6.19 -2.95
C ARG A 28 -7.91 6.33 -2.79
N ALA A 29 -7.40 6.26 -1.56
CA ALA A 29 -5.97 6.32 -1.27
C ALA A 29 -5.21 5.19 -1.98
N VAL A 30 -5.71 3.95 -1.90
CA VAL A 30 -5.15 2.79 -2.61
C VAL A 30 -5.11 3.01 -4.13
N ALA A 31 -6.16 3.61 -4.70
CA ALA A 31 -6.19 3.94 -6.12
C ALA A 31 -5.15 5.02 -6.50
N TYR A 32 -4.99 6.07 -5.68
CA TYR A 32 -4.00 7.11 -5.89
C TYR A 32 -2.57 6.58 -5.79
N GLU A 33 -2.28 5.74 -4.79
CA GLU A 33 -0.96 5.15 -4.63
C GLU A 33 -0.65 4.17 -5.76
N THR A 34 -1.62 3.35 -6.20
CA THR A 34 -1.44 2.49 -7.37
C THR A 34 -1.12 3.31 -8.62
N ALA A 35 -1.85 4.41 -8.85
CA ALA A 35 -1.59 5.31 -9.98
C ALA A 35 -0.21 5.97 -9.88
N ALA A 36 0.21 6.35 -8.67
CA ALA A 36 1.54 6.92 -8.42
C ALA A 36 2.66 5.89 -8.64
N SER A 37 2.50 4.64 -8.22
CA SER A 37 3.46 3.56 -8.53
C SER A 37 3.58 3.32 -10.04
N LEU A 38 2.46 3.31 -10.76
CA LEU A 38 2.47 3.21 -12.24
C LEU A 38 3.11 4.43 -12.89
N ALA A 39 2.92 5.62 -12.34
CA ALA A 39 3.56 6.84 -12.81
C ALA A 39 5.09 6.78 -12.62
N VAL A 40 5.58 6.27 -11.49
CA VAL A 40 7.03 6.05 -11.26
C VAL A 40 7.62 5.14 -12.33
N LEU A 41 6.94 4.03 -12.65
CA LEU A 41 7.35 3.12 -13.71
C LEU A 41 7.35 3.81 -15.09
N GLY A 42 6.26 4.52 -15.42
CA GLY A 42 6.11 5.25 -16.67
C GLY A 42 7.15 6.35 -16.86
N ILE A 43 7.45 7.13 -15.82
CA ILE A 43 8.48 8.16 -15.81
C ILE A 43 9.86 7.55 -16.03
N GLY A 44 10.19 6.46 -15.32
CA GLY A 44 11.46 5.77 -15.49
C GLY A 44 11.69 5.28 -16.93
N ILE A 45 10.65 4.70 -17.54
CA ILE A 45 10.68 4.26 -18.95
C ILE A 45 10.78 5.45 -19.91
N PHE A 46 9.98 6.50 -19.70
CA PHE A 46 9.98 7.72 -20.51
C PHE A 46 11.34 8.42 -20.52
N MET A 47 12.00 8.48 -19.36
CA MET A 47 13.35 9.02 -19.20
C MET A 47 14.46 8.10 -19.71
N ARG A 48 14.13 6.91 -20.23
CA ARG A 48 15.08 5.88 -20.69
C ARG A 48 16.11 5.51 -19.62
N ARG A 49 15.68 5.45 -18.35
CA ARG A 49 16.55 5.05 -17.24
C ARG A 49 16.86 3.56 -17.31
N PRO A 50 18.05 3.14 -16.85
CA PRO A 50 18.41 1.73 -16.86
C PRO A 50 17.48 0.92 -15.93
N PRO A 51 17.24 -0.38 -16.20
CA PRO A 51 16.42 -1.24 -15.33
C PRO A 51 16.90 -1.26 -13.88
N SER A 52 18.20 -1.07 -13.65
CA SER A 52 18.82 -0.96 -12.32
C SER A 52 18.31 0.22 -11.49
N ALA A 53 17.80 1.28 -12.12
CA ALA A 53 17.17 2.41 -11.45
C ALA A 53 15.64 2.28 -11.44
N VAL A 54 15.04 1.84 -12.55
CA VAL A 54 13.58 1.79 -12.70
C VAL A 54 12.95 0.71 -11.80
N ILE A 55 13.52 -0.49 -11.75
CA ILE A 55 12.94 -1.62 -11.00
C ILE A 55 12.93 -1.32 -9.49
N PRO A 56 14.03 -0.89 -8.85
CA PRO A 56 14.00 -0.57 -7.41
C PRO A 56 13.10 0.63 -7.09
N SER A 57 13.03 1.65 -7.94
CA SER A 57 12.10 2.78 -7.76
C SER A 57 10.64 2.33 -7.79
N PHE A 58 10.29 1.44 -8.72
CA PHE A 58 8.94 0.86 -8.78
C PHE A 58 8.64 0.02 -7.54
N LEU A 59 9.56 -0.87 -7.13
CA LEU A 59 9.37 -1.70 -5.94
C LEU A 59 9.24 -0.86 -4.64
N LEU A 60 10.03 0.21 -4.50
CA LEU A 60 9.88 1.16 -3.40
C LEU A 60 8.49 1.79 -3.39
N SER A 61 7.96 2.19 -4.55
CA SER A 61 6.63 2.80 -4.65
C SER A 61 5.49 1.87 -4.26
N LEU A 62 5.72 0.55 -4.13
CA LEU A 62 4.71 -0.42 -3.67
C LEU A 62 4.65 -0.53 -2.14
N LEU A 63 5.65 -0.04 -1.40
CA LEU A 63 5.63 -0.08 0.06
C LEU A 63 4.54 0.80 0.69
N PRO A 64 4.35 2.07 0.25
CA PRO A 64 3.22 2.88 0.71
C PRO A 64 1.88 2.20 0.45
N LEU A 65 1.70 1.64 -0.76
CA LEU A 65 0.51 0.84 -1.13
C LEU A 65 0.26 -0.31 -0.15
N SER A 66 1.31 -1.02 0.25
CA SER A 66 1.18 -2.07 1.25
C SER A 66 0.77 -1.53 2.62
N LEU A 67 1.28 -0.37 3.03
CA LEU A 67 0.92 0.23 4.33
C LEU A 67 -0.48 0.83 4.31
N GLU A 68 -0.93 1.38 3.18
CA GLU A 68 -2.30 1.87 3.03
C GLU A 68 -3.30 0.71 3.14
N LEU A 69 -3.02 -0.44 2.52
CA LEU A 69 -3.84 -1.65 2.70
C LEU A 69 -3.91 -2.09 4.17
N VAL A 70 -2.79 -2.00 4.90
CA VAL A 70 -2.76 -2.31 6.33
C VAL A 70 -3.55 -1.26 7.14
N ASN A 71 -3.38 0.03 6.83
CA ASN A 71 -4.12 1.13 7.43
C ASN A 71 -5.63 0.89 7.32
N SER A 72 -6.13 0.72 6.09
CA SER A 72 -7.56 0.49 5.84
C SER A 72 -8.07 -0.80 6.50
N ALA A 73 -7.30 -1.90 6.47
CA ALA A 73 -7.70 -3.15 7.12
C ALA A 73 -7.85 -3.00 8.63
N VAL A 74 -6.93 -2.27 9.28
CA VAL A 74 -6.99 -2.03 10.73
C VAL A 74 -8.10 -1.03 11.07
N GLU A 75 -8.33 -0.01 10.25
CA GLU A 75 -9.46 0.92 10.43
C GLU A 75 -10.81 0.18 10.35
N ILE A 76 -10.99 -0.68 9.34
CA ILE A 76 -12.19 -1.53 9.22
C ILE A 76 -12.33 -2.43 10.46
N MET A 77 -11.23 -3.04 10.92
CA MET A 77 -11.26 -3.89 12.12
C MET A 77 -11.71 -3.10 13.37
N ILE A 78 -11.19 -1.89 13.57
CA ILE A 78 -11.55 -0.99 14.66
C ILE A 78 -13.04 -0.64 14.58
N ASP A 79 -13.50 -0.22 13.40
CA ASP A 79 -14.88 0.23 13.20
C ASP A 79 -15.90 -0.92 13.36
N CYS A 80 -15.53 -2.15 12.98
CA CYS A 80 -16.38 -3.33 13.17
C CYS A 80 -16.47 -3.80 14.63
N HIS A 81 -15.43 -3.64 15.45
CA HIS A 81 -15.38 -4.24 16.80
C HIS A 81 -15.63 -3.27 17.95
N ILE A 82 -15.24 -2.00 17.80
CA ILE A 82 -15.24 -1.03 18.90
C ILE A 82 -16.44 -0.05 18.79
N GLY A 83 -17.06 0.04 17.60
CA GLY A 83 -18.20 0.91 17.33
C GLY A 83 -17.82 2.39 17.18
N GLN A 84 -18.81 3.22 16.83
CA GLN A 84 -18.62 4.65 16.53
C GLN A 84 -18.46 5.55 17.78
N THR A 85 -18.28 4.97 18.97
CA THR A 85 -18.13 5.77 20.19
C THR A 85 -16.75 6.40 20.22
N TYR A 86 -16.70 7.73 20.21
CA TYR A 86 -15.45 8.48 20.28
C TYR A 86 -14.66 8.11 21.54
N ARG A 87 -13.43 7.62 21.35
CA ARG A 87 -12.43 7.43 22.39
C ARG A 87 -11.11 7.99 21.90
N GLU A 88 -10.43 8.73 22.77
CA GLU A 88 -9.16 9.36 22.43
C GLU A 88 -8.09 8.34 21.99
N ASP A 89 -8.08 7.15 22.58
CA ASP A 89 -7.14 6.09 22.23
C ASP A 89 -7.37 5.51 20.82
N ILE A 90 -8.64 5.42 20.39
CA ILE A 90 -8.98 4.99 19.03
C ILE A 90 -8.49 6.03 18.03
N LYS A 91 -8.73 7.31 18.32
CA LYS A 91 -8.24 8.41 17.48
C LYS A 91 -6.73 8.36 17.34
N ARG A 92 -5.99 8.25 18.46
CA ARG A 92 -4.52 8.11 18.44
C ARG A 92 -4.06 6.92 17.62
N THR A 93 -4.77 5.79 17.70
CA THR A 93 -4.46 4.59 16.91
C THR A 93 -4.61 4.85 15.41
N LYS A 94 -5.73 5.45 14.98
CA LYS A 94 -5.95 5.83 13.57
C LYS A 94 -4.94 6.86 13.08
N ASP A 95 -4.63 7.87 13.91
CA ASP A 95 -3.63 8.89 13.59
C ASP A 95 -2.23 8.26 13.41
N MET A 96 -1.86 7.27 14.22
CA MET A 96 -0.58 6.55 14.08
C MET A 96 -0.52 5.67 12.83
N LEU A 97 -1.64 5.03 12.44
CA LEU A 97 -1.70 4.25 11.21
C LEU A 97 -1.54 5.18 9.98
N SER A 98 -2.27 6.29 9.96
CA SER A 98 -2.13 7.33 8.93
C SER A 98 -0.70 7.92 8.89
N ALA A 99 -0.09 8.15 10.05
CA ALA A 99 1.30 8.63 10.13
C ALA A 99 2.29 7.61 9.55
N SER A 100 2.04 6.30 9.71
CA SER A 100 2.88 5.26 9.13
C SER A 100 2.89 5.29 7.59
N VAL A 101 1.71 5.47 6.99
CA VAL A 101 1.56 5.67 5.55
C VAL A 101 2.32 6.93 5.13
N PHE A 102 2.10 8.05 5.82
CA PHE A 102 2.75 9.33 5.50
C PHE A 102 4.28 9.25 5.52
N VAL A 103 4.87 8.62 6.55
CA VAL A 103 6.32 8.44 6.65
C VAL A 103 6.82 7.56 5.49
N SER A 104 6.08 6.52 5.13
CA SER A 104 6.46 5.66 4.00
C SER A 104 6.37 6.37 2.66
N LEU A 105 5.39 7.26 2.46
CA LEU A 105 5.26 8.09 1.26
C LEU A 105 6.51 8.94 1.07
N ILE A 106 6.94 9.65 2.11
CA ILE A 106 8.15 10.49 2.06
C ILE A 106 9.38 9.65 1.75
N ALA A 107 9.59 8.56 2.50
CA ALA A 107 10.78 7.73 2.36
C ALA A 107 10.86 7.04 0.99
N CYS A 108 9.76 6.42 0.56
CA CYS A 108 9.74 5.57 -0.63
C CYS A 108 9.68 6.38 -1.91
N TYR A 109 8.81 7.41 -2.00
CA TYR A 109 8.79 8.27 -3.18
C TYR A 109 10.02 9.17 -3.25
N GLY A 110 10.53 9.66 -2.11
CA GLY A 110 11.81 10.37 -2.06
C GLY A 110 12.96 9.49 -2.56
N GLY A 111 13.04 8.24 -2.10
CA GLY A 111 14.01 7.25 -2.59
C GLY A 111 13.85 6.92 -4.07
N ALA A 112 12.61 6.73 -4.55
CA ALA A 112 12.31 6.46 -5.95
C ALA A 112 12.72 7.62 -6.87
N ILE A 113 12.44 8.86 -6.46
CA ILE A 113 12.90 10.07 -7.16
C ILE A 113 14.43 10.11 -7.15
N TRP A 114 15.06 9.88 -6.00
CA TRP A 114 16.52 9.90 -5.92
C TRP A 114 17.16 8.90 -6.90
N LEU A 115 16.65 7.66 -6.92
CA LEU A 115 17.11 6.62 -7.83
C LEU A 115 16.86 6.98 -9.31
N LEU A 116 15.68 7.52 -9.64
CA LEU A 116 15.34 7.88 -11.02
C LEU A 116 16.11 9.09 -11.54
N PHE A 117 16.51 10.03 -10.68
CA PHE A 117 17.14 11.27 -11.13
C PHE A 117 18.66 11.30 -10.93
N PHE A 118 19.17 10.69 -9.87
CA PHE A 118 20.56 10.82 -9.44
C PHE A 118 21.36 9.52 -9.54
N SER A 119 20.72 8.36 -9.70
CA SER A 119 21.44 7.11 -10.00
C SER A 119 22.01 7.15 -11.42
N LYS A 120 23.26 6.71 -11.58
CA LYS A 120 23.96 6.69 -12.88
C LYS A 120 23.51 5.51 -13.73
#